data_AF-M1A0R7-F1
#
_entry.id   AF-M1A0R7-F1
#
_cell.length_a   1.000
_cell.length_b   1.000
_cell.length_c   1.000
_cell.angle_alpha   90.00
_cell.angle_beta   90.00
_cell.angle_gamma   90.00
#
_symmetry.space_group_name_H-M   'P 1'
#
loop_
_entity.id
_entity.type
_entity.pdbx_description
1 polymer ?
#
loop_
_entity_poly.entity_id
_entity_poly.type
_entity_poly.pdbx_seq_one_letter_code
_entity_poly.pdbx_strand_id
1 'polypeptide(L)'
;MLHQLKVGMDNADGADQGFIGAYFPDLLDQPMFHPSLNGTKLQGNYRLPLGYQMDASYYYLRLHWSVPCGPNSVITFPGAPWLKPWYWWSWPVLPLGIQWHEQRRQTLGYDAERPLVLIQTVLYLGIIVMTRVARPNLSKLCYRRENTKSIFLIRTGLKLIAIWSILAAYIIPFFLIPHTVHPLIGWGLYLLGSFALSCIAMNTFLLPMLPVLVPWLGIFGVLLVMAYPWYSDGIVRALAVFAYAFCASPVAWTALVKIMSCLNVSLEREGFLPRLSESAAPAGFNKLY
;
A
#
# COMPACT_ATOMS: atom_id res chain seq x y z
N MET A 1 42.10 14.26 -4.48
CA MET A 1 40.97 13.47 -5.05
C MET A 1 41.34 12.68 -6.30
N LEU A 2 41.62 13.32 -7.45
CA LEU A 2 41.97 12.62 -8.71
C LEU A 2 43.17 11.68 -8.58
N HIS A 3 44.14 12.01 -7.74
CA HIS A 3 45.27 11.13 -7.44
C HIS A 3 44.84 9.84 -6.71
N GLN A 4 43.96 9.94 -5.72
CA GLN A 4 43.49 8.78 -4.95
C GLN A 4 42.59 7.85 -5.78
N LEU A 5 41.82 8.40 -6.73
CA LEU A 5 41.09 7.60 -7.72
C LEU A 5 42.03 6.80 -8.64
N LYS A 6 43.21 7.36 -8.98
CA LYS A 6 44.21 6.66 -9.80
C LYS A 6 44.94 5.55 -9.05
N VAL A 7 45.08 5.68 -7.73
CA VAL A 7 45.72 4.68 -6.87
C VAL A 7 44.81 3.47 -6.63
N GLY A 8 43.51 3.58 -6.92
CA GLY A 8 42.58 2.45 -6.87
C GLY A 8 42.32 1.95 -5.44
N MET A 9 42.15 2.88 -4.50
CA MET A 9 41.84 2.53 -3.11
C MET A 9 40.55 1.72 -3.01
N ASP A 10 40.60 0.64 -2.23
CA ASP A 10 39.43 -0.20 -1.95
C ASP A 10 38.33 0.63 -1.27
N ASN A 11 37.13 0.56 -1.85
CA ASN A 11 35.96 1.29 -1.37
C ASN A 11 34.89 0.30 -0.92
N ALA A 12 34.89 -0.02 0.37
CA ALA A 12 34.05 -1.07 0.93
C ALA A 12 32.57 -0.66 1.11
N ASP A 13 32.25 0.64 1.24
CA ASP A 13 30.98 1.08 1.85
C ASP A 13 30.21 2.16 1.07
N GLY A 14 30.61 2.45 -0.18
CA GLY A 14 29.89 3.35 -1.09
C GLY A 14 30.74 4.49 -1.65
N ALA A 15 30.42 4.93 -2.87
CA ALA A 15 31.27 5.79 -3.69
C ALA A 15 31.79 7.06 -2.98
N ASP A 16 30.93 7.77 -2.26
CA ASP A 16 31.23 9.05 -1.60
C ASP A 16 31.64 8.89 -0.14
N GLN A 17 30.88 8.15 0.66
CA GLN A 17 31.17 7.95 2.09
C GLN A 17 32.45 7.13 2.30
N GLY A 18 32.63 6.06 1.54
CA GLY A 18 33.87 5.27 1.59
C GLY A 18 35.07 6.06 1.08
N PHE A 19 34.90 6.94 0.10
CA PHE A 19 35.96 7.84 -0.33
C PHE A 19 36.37 8.82 0.78
N ILE A 20 35.41 9.47 1.45
CA ILE A 20 35.71 10.40 2.55
C ILE A 20 36.41 9.68 3.69
N GLY A 21 35.90 8.52 4.11
CA GLY A 21 36.49 7.73 5.19
C GLY A 21 37.91 7.27 4.89
N ALA A 22 38.18 6.88 3.64
CA ALA A 22 39.50 6.43 3.24
C ALA A 22 40.48 7.60 2.96
N TYR A 23 39.99 8.76 2.51
CA TYR A 23 40.79 9.96 2.28
C TYR A 23 41.18 10.68 3.58
N PHE A 24 40.29 10.65 4.58
CA PHE A 24 40.49 11.23 5.91
C PHE A 24 40.45 10.12 6.97
N PRO A 25 41.52 9.31 7.09
CA PRO A 25 41.51 8.15 7.99
C PRO A 25 41.38 8.53 9.48
N ASP A 26 41.75 9.76 9.82
CA ASP A 26 41.70 10.36 11.15
C ASP A 26 40.42 11.19 11.38
N LEU A 27 39.43 11.14 10.48
CA LEU A 27 38.22 11.97 10.54
C LEU A 27 37.46 11.81 11.86
N LEU A 28 37.43 10.60 12.43
CA LEU A 28 36.77 10.32 13.71
C LEU A 28 37.50 10.93 14.91
N ASP A 29 38.81 11.15 14.79
CA ASP A 29 39.65 11.74 15.84
C ASP A 29 39.66 13.27 15.80
N GLN A 30 39.13 13.87 14.73
CA GLN A 30 39.06 15.32 14.58
C GLN A 30 38.18 15.98 15.66
N PRO A 31 38.49 17.21 16.08
CA PRO A 31 37.68 17.94 17.06
C PRO A 31 36.28 18.25 16.55
N MET A 32 35.31 18.34 17.47
CA MET A 32 33.95 18.78 17.14
C MET A 32 33.94 20.26 16.74
N PHE A 33 33.17 20.60 15.72
CA PHE A 33 32.95 21.97 15.29
C PHE A 33 32.08 22.70 16.31
N HIS A 34 32.64 23.75 16.90
CA HIS A 34 31.92 24.71 17.73
C HIS A 34 31.96 26.09 17.06
N PRO A 35 30.81 26.73 16.78
CA PRO A 35 30.79 28.03 16.13
C PRO A 35 31.49 29.08 17.01
N SER A 36 32.37 29.87 16.40
CA SER A 36 33.04 30.97 17.11
C SER A 36 32.04 32.11 17.36
N LEU A 37 32.02 32.66 18.58
CA LEU A 37 31.13 33.76 18.94
C LEU A 37 31.38 35.02 18.09
N ASN A 38 32.60 35.18 17.59
CA ASN A 38 33.03 36.34 16.81
C ASN A 38 32.91 36.11 15.29
N GLY A 39 32.34 34.98 14.83
CA GLY A 39 32.20 34.66 13.41
C GLY A 39 33.52 34.45 12.67
N THR A 40 34.63 34.30 13.38
CA THR A 40 35.94 34.04 12.80
C THR A 40 35.98 32.63 12.19
N LYS A 41 36.57 32.53 10.99
CA LYS A 41 36.73 31.26 10.29
C LYS A 41 37.71 30.36 11.06
N LEU A 42 37.26 29.16 11.42
CA LEU A 42 38.13 28.14 12.00
C LEU A 42 39.08 27.57 10.95
N GLN A 43 40.30 27.23 11.37
CA GLN A 43 41.33 26.63 10.51
C GLN A 43 41.46 25.14 10.86
N GLY A 44 41.43 24.27 9.84
CA GLY A 44 41.54 22.82 10.00
C GLY A 44 40.25 22.06 9.68
N ASN A 45 40.28 20.75 9.94
CA ASN A 45 39.16 19.84 9.72
C ASN A 45 38.43 19.62 11.05
N TYR A 46 37.09 19.60 10.99
CA TYR A 46 36.26 19.44 12.17
C TYR A 46 35.11 18.48 11.90
N ARG A 47 34.68 17.75 12.92
CA ARG A 47 33.45 16.96 12.87
C ARG A 47 32.25 17.82 13.19
N LEU A 48 31.20 17.70 12.39
CA LEU A 48 29.95 18.40 12.69
C LEU A 48 29.18 17.69 13.82
N PRO A 49 28.61 18.44 14.78
CA PRO A 49 27.65 17.89 15.74
C PRO A 49 26.49 17.19 15.06
N LEU A 50 25.95 16.16 15.72
CA LEU A 50 24.86 15.33 15.18
C LEU A 50 23.66 16.17 14.70
N GLY A 51 23.35 17.28 15.38
CA GLY A 51 22.26 18.19 14.98
C GLY A 51 22.33 18.66 13.52
N TYR A 52 23.54 18.82 12.96
CA TYR A 52 23.71 19.29 11.59
C TYR A 52 23.19 18.30 10.55
N GLN A 53 23.18 17.00 10.86
CA GLN A 53 22.71 15.95 9.97
C GLN A 53 22.01 14.85 10.77
N MET A 54 20.70 15.00 10.92
CA MET A 54 19.85 14.08 11.66
C MET A 54 19.27 12.99 10.76
N ASP A 55 19.41 11.73 11.14
CA ASP A 55 18.68 10.64 10.50
C ASP A 55 17.22 10.59 10.99
N ALA A 56 16.28 10.57 10.06
CA ALA A 56 14.85 10.39 10.30
C ALA A 56 14.50 9.17 11.16
N SER A 57 15.33 8.12 11.17
CA SER A 57 15.13 6.93 12.00
C SER A 57 15.05 7.24 13.50
N TYR A 58 15.84 8.21 13.98
CA TYR A 58 15.80 8.66 15.39
C TYR A 58 14.44 9.23 15.76
N TYR A 59 13.80 9.96 14.84
CA TYR A 59 12.45 10.45 15.04
C TYR A 59 11.46 9.30 15.04
N TYR A 60 11.57 8.32 14.14
CA TYR A 60 10.59 7.23 14.06
C TYR A 60 10.59 6.33 15.29
N LEU A 61 11.73 6.17 15.95
CA LEU A 61 11.83 5.43 17.21
C LEU A 61 11.19 6.19 18.38
N ARG A 62 11.36 7.51 18.47
CA ARG A 62 10.91 8.30 19.63
C ARG A 62 9.62 9.09 19.40
N LEU A 63 9.19 9.24 18.15
CA LEU A 63 8.10 10.11 17.68
C LEU A 63 8.28 11.61 18.02
N HIS A 64 9.48 12.01 18.43
CA HIS A 64 9.87 13.39 18.65
C HIS A 64 11.37 13.56 18.39
N TRP A 65 11.80 14.78 18.08
CA TRP A 65 13.23 15.09 17.95
C TRP A 65 13.87 15.19 19.32
N SER A 66 14.94 14.43 19.54
CA SER A 66 15.78 14.48 20.73
C SER A 66 17.22 14.73 20.31
N VAL A 67 17.55 16.00 20.07
CA VAL A 67 18.89 16.42 19.59
C VAL A 67 19.82 16.63 20.78
N PRO A 68 20.86 15.80 20.97
CA PRO A 68 21.73 15.90 22.14
C PRO A 68 22.61 17.15 22.11
N CYS A 69 22.98 17.63 20.91
CA CYS A 69 23.80 18.81 20.73
C CYS A 69 23.64 19.40 19.31
N GLY A 70 23.75 20.73 19.21
CA GLY A 70 23.69 21.48 17.96
C GLY A 70 22.26 21.81 17.47
N PRO A 71 22.14 22.64 16.41
CA PRO A 71 20.86 22.95 15.77
C PRO A 71 20.33 21.73 15.01
N ASN A 72 19.01 21.49 14.99
CA ASN A 72 18.39 20.46 14.12
C ASN A 72 18.26 20.99 12.68
N SER A 73 19.35 21.01 11.93
CA SER A 73 19.44 21.77 10.68
C SER A 73 18.97 21.00 9.46
N VAL A 74 19.46 19.77 9.29
CA VAL A 74 19.20 18.96 8.09
C VAL A 74 18.73 17.58 8.51
N ILE A 75 17.58 17.18 7.99
CA ILE A 75 17.04 15.83 8.17
C ILE A 75 17.38 15.02 6.91
N THR A 76 18.00 13.86 7.12
CA THR A 76 18.33 12.90 6.09
C THR A 76 17.44 11.66 6.22
N PHE A 77 17.14 11.06 5.07
CA PHE A 77 16.32 9.85 4.99
C PHE A 77 17.18 8.73 4.38
N PRO A 78 18.13 8.12 5.11
CA PRO A 78 19.04 7.11 4.59
C PRO A 78 18.38 5.74 4.36
N GLY A 79 17.16 5.54 4.88
CA GLY A 79 16.42 4.27 4.76
C GLY A 79 16.11 3.84 3.32
N ALA A 80 15.57 2.63 3.19
CA ALA A 80 15.27 1.99 1.91
C ALA A 80 14.53 2.94 0.93
N PRO A 81 14.72 2.79 -0.39
CA PRO A 81 14.07 3.64 -1.39
C PRO A 81 12.56 3.73 -1.26
N TRP A 82 11.90 2.69 -0.73
CA TRP A 82 10.47 2.72 -0.46
C TRP A 82 10.10 3.45 0.84
N LEU A 83 10.98 3.57 1.85
CA LEU A 83 10.67 4.24 3.14
C LEU A 83 10.97 5.74 3.08
N LYS A 84 10.38 6.43 2.10
CA LYS A 84 10.63 7.85 1.88
C LYS A 84 9.39 8.70 2.18
N PRO A 85 9.58 9.90 2.73
CA PRO A 85 8.48 10.74 3.18
C PRO A 85 7.67 11.36 2.03
N TRP A 86 8.19 11.31 0.80
CA TRP A 86 7.55 11.87 -0.39
C TRP A 86 6.53 10.96 -1.05
N TYR A 87 6.35 9.73 -0.54
CA TYR A 87 5.33 8.83 -1.04
C TYR A 87 3.93 9.21 -0.54
N TRP A 88 2.92 8.98 -1.36
CA TRP A 88 1.52 9.23 -1.02
C TRP A 88 1.04 8.38 0.17
N TRP A 89 1.64 7.21 0.41
CA TRP A 89 1.31 6.37 1.55
C TRP A 89 2.14 6.72 2.80
N SER A 90 3.04 7.70 2.70
CA SER A 90 4.05 7.98 3.72
C SER A 90 3.43 8.32 5.06
N TRP A 91 2.40 9.16 5.15
CA TRP A 91 1.71 9.41 6.42
C TRP A 91 0.41 8.59 6.49
N PRO A 92 0.10 7.90 7.60
CA PRO A 92 0.74 7.95 8.93
C PRO A 92 1.90 6.94 9.15
N VAL A 93 2.29 6.16 8.15
CA VAL A 93 3.32 5.09 8.26
C VAL A 93 4.67 5.64 8.76
N LEU A 94 5.12 6.71 8.12
CA LEU A 94 6.29 7.54 8.35
C LEU A 94 5.80 8.90 8.88
N PRO A 95 5.86 9.15 10.20
CA PRO A 95 5.36 10.38 10.82
C PRO A 95 5.86 11.67 10.19
N LEU A 96 7.11 11.71 9.73
CA LEU A 96 7.72 12.87 9.08
C LEU A 96 7.19 13.12 7.66
N GLY A 97 6.44 12.18 7.09
CA GLY A 97 5.78 12.34 5.79
C GLY A 97 4.90 13.59 5.74
N ILE A 98 4.12 13.86 6.79
CA ILE A 98 3.25 15.04 6.82
C ILE A 98 4.05 16.35 6.82
N GLN A 99 5.15 16.42 7.57
CA GLN A 99 6.01 17.61 7.61
C GLN A 99 6.71 17.83 6.26
N TRP A 100 7.14 16.76 5.60
CA TRP A 100 7.71 16.84 4.26
C TRP A 100 6.69 17.36 3.24
N HIS A 101 5.47 16.81 3.26
CA HIS A 101 4.40 17.20 2.36
C HIS A 101 3.87 18.62 2.62
N GLU A 102 3.97 19.12 3.86
CA GLU A 102 3.73 20.52 4.19
C GLU A 102 4.77 21.43 3.55
N GLN A 103 6.05 21.10 3.69
CA GLN A 103 7.13 21.88 3.07
C GLN A 103 7.02 21.88 1.53
N ARG A 104 6.67 20.74 0.94
CA ARG A 104 6.39 20.65 -0.49
C ARG A 104 5.23 21.55 -0.90
N ARG A 105 4.15 21.57 -0.13
CA ARG A 105 2.97 22.41 -0.41
C ARG A 105 3.35 23.89 -0.50
N GLN A 106 4.25 24.33 0.37
CA GLN A 106 4.69 25.73 0.45
C GLN A 106 5.71 26.11 -0.64
N THR A 107 6.50 25.16 -1.14
CA THR A 107 7.60 25.43 -2.09
C THR A 107 7.27 25.07 -3.53
N LEU A 108 6.70 23.89 -3.78
CA LEU A 108 6.46 23.32 -5.12
C LEU A 108 4.97 23.14 -5.46
N GLY A 109 4.14 22.91 -4.45
CA GLY A 109 2.73 22.57 -4.64
C GLY A 109 2.49 21.14 -5.18
N TYR A 110 1.29 20.92 -5.73
CA TYR A 110 0.81 19.62 -6.25
C TYR A 110 0.17 19.75 -7.64
N ASP A 111 0.45 20.84 -8.35
CA ASP A 111 -0.28 21.21 -9.57
C ASP A 111 -0.06 20.20 -10.71
N ALA A 112 1.12 19.59 -10.75
CA ALA A 112 1.45 18.54 -11.71
C ALA A 112 0.59 17.27 -11.51
N GLU A 113 0.25 16.92 -10.27
CA GLU A 113 -0.50 15.71 -9.95
C GLU A 113 -2.03 15.91 -10.02
N ARG A 114 -2.53 17.15 -9.92
CA ARG A 114 -3.97 17.45 -9.88
C ARG A 114 -4.80 16.83 -11.02
N PRO A 115 -4.40 16.90 -12.30
CA PRO A 115 -5.21 16.35 -13.39
C PRO A 115 -5.36 14.83 -13.27
N LEU A 116 -4.28 14.14 -12.91
CA LEU A 116 -4.28 12.69 -12.77
C LEU A 116 -5.15 12.23 -11.60
N VAL A 117 -5.08 12.93 -10.46
CA VAL A 117 -5.94 12.70 -9.30
C VAL A 117 -7.43 12.84 -9.66
N LEU A 118 -7.78 13.88 -10.42
CA LEU A 118 -9.16 14.12 -10.87
C LEU A 118 -9.63 13.01 -11.81
N ILE A 119 -8.82 12.65 -12.81
CA ILE A 119 -9.12 11.56 -13.75
C ILE A 119 -9.35 10.25 -13.00
N GLN A 120 -8.45 9.88 -12.07
CA GLN A 120 -8.59 8.67 -11.26
C GLN A 120 -9.87 8.69 -10.43
N THR A 121 -10.19 9.81 -9.78
CA THR A 121 -11.41 9.97 -8.98
C THR A 121 -12.66 9.76 -9.84
N VAL A 122 -12.74 10.42 -10.99
CA VAL A 122 -13.88 10.30 -11.92
C VAL A 122 -14.02 8.88 -12.45
N LEU A 123 -12.91 8.23 -12.82
CA LEU A 123 -12.91 6.85 -13.30
C LEU A 123 -13.40 5.88 -12.22
N TYR A 124 -12.91 5.99 -10.99
CA TYR A 124 -13.34 5.12 -9.89
C TYR A 124 -14.82 5.33 -9.54
N LEU A 125 -15.31 6.57 -9.51
CA LEU A 125 -16.74 6.85 -9.33
C LEU A 125 -17.58 6.29 -10.48
N GLY A 126 -17.11 6.43 -11.73
CA GLY A 126 -17.75 5.85 -12.91
C GLY A 126 -17.86 4.33 -12.83
N ILE A 127 -16.80 3.65 -12.37
CA ILE A 127 -16.81 2.19 -12.14
C ILE A 127 -17.85 1.82 -11.07
N ILE A 128 -17.92 2.55 -9.95
CA ILE A 128 -18.91 2.28 -8.89
C ILE A 128 -20.33 2.43 -9.45
N VAL A 129 -20.62 3.50 -10.18
CA VAL A 129 -21.95 3.72 -10.79
C VAL A 129 -22.27 2.63 -11.80
N MET A 130 -21.34 2.32 -12.72
CA MET A 130 -21.55 1.34 -13.76
C MET A 130 -21.79 -0.06 -13.20
N THR A 131 -21.03 -0.46 -12.18
CA THR A 131 -21.18 -1.77 -11.53
C THR A 131 -22.49 -1.90 -10.75
N ARG A 132 -23.10 -0.80 -10.30
CA ARG A 132 -24.45 -0.81 -9.69
C ARG A 132 -25.57 -0.92 -10.71
N VAL A 133 -25.37 -0.39 -11.92
CA VAL A 133 -26.37 -0.41 -13.00
C VAL A 133 -26.30 -1.70 -13.84
N ALA A 134 -25.09 -2.24 -14.02
CA ALA A 134 -24.88 -3.47 -14.75
C ALA A 134 -25.55 -4.65 -14.04
N ARG A 135 -26.49 -5.33 -14.70
CA ARG A 135 -27.07 -6.57 -14.18
C ARG A 135 -26.05 -7.71 -14.31
N PRO A 136 -25.75 -8.45 -13.23
CA PRO A 136 -24.83 -9.57 -13.30
C PRO A 136 -25.48 -10.74 -14.05
N ASN A 137 -24.86 -11.16 -15.16
CA ASN A 137 -25.27 -12.32 -15.94
C ASN A 137 -24.09 -13.30 -16.07
N LEU A 138 -23.90 -14.17 -15.06
CA LEU A 138 -22.98 -15.31 -15.15
C LEU A 138 -23.51 -16.43 -16.07
N SER A 139 -24.76 -16.32 -16.49
CA SER A 139 -25.54 -17.38 -17.18
C SER A 139 -25.02 -17.80 -18.56
N LYS A 140 -23.94 -17.22 -19.09
CA LYS A 140 -23.44 -17.54 -20.43
C LYS A 140 -22.14 -18.36 -20.48
N LEU A 141 -21.42 -18.57 -19.36
CA LEU A 141 -20.14 -19.30 -19.40
C LEU A 141 -20.25 -20.80 -19.11
N CYS A 142 -21.36 -21.28 -18.56
CA CYS A 142 -21.53 -22.69 -18.16
C CYS A 142 -22.31 -23.56 -19.16
N TYR A 143 -22.58 -23.08 -20.37
CA TYR A 143 -23.37 -23.83 -21.37
C TYR A 143 -22.53 -24.72 -22.30
N ARG A 144 -21.59 -25.51 -21.77
CA ARG A 144 -20.92 -26.54 -22.58
C ARG A 144 -20.80 -27.85 -21.81
N ARG A 145 -21.74 -28.75 -22.13
CA ARG A 145 -21.74 -30.18 -21.81
C ARG A 145 -20.43 -30.77 -22.32
N GLU A 146 -19.50 -31.14 -21.44
CA GLU A 146 -18.51 -32.21 -21.67
C GLU A 146 -17.56 -32.44 -20.45
N ASN A 147 -17.41 -33.71 -20.07
CA ASN A 147 -16.46 -34.33 -19.13
C ASN A 147 -16.33 -33.78 -17.69
N THR A 148 -16.63 -34.65 -16.72
CA THR A 148 -16.58 -34.40 -15.26
C THR A 148 -15.23 -33.87 -14.74
N LYS A 149 -14.10 -34.29 -15.35
CA LYS A 149 -12.76 -33.77 -15.01
C LYS A 149 -12.55 -32.31 -15.47
N SER A 150 -13.11 -31.93 -16.61
CA SER A 150 -13.05 -30.56 -17.13
C SER A 150 -13.82 -29.58 -16.22
N ILE A 151 -14.98 -30.02 -15.72
CA ILE A 151 -15.82 -29.23 -14.80
C ILE A 151 -15.08 -28.91 -13.48
N PHE A 152 -14.34 -29.87 -12.92
CA PHE A 152 -13.55 -29.63 -11.70
C PHE A 152 -12.43 -28.60 -11.93
N LEU A 153 -11.73 -28.69 -13.06
CA LEU A 153 -10.68 -27.75 -13.45
C LEU A 153 -11.24 -26.34 -13.69
N ILE A 154 -12.36 -26.22 -14.41
CA ILE A 154 -13.04 -24.95 -14.67
C ILE A 154 -13.53 -24.33 -13.35
N ARG A 155 -14.14 -25.12 -12.46
CA ARG A 155 -14.61 -24.66 -11.14
C ARG A 155 -13.45 -24.16 -10.28
N THR A 156 -12.34 -24.87 -10.28
CA THR A 156 -11.13 -24.47 -9.53
C THR A 156 -10.49 -23.22 -10.14
N GLY A 157 -10.43 -23.13 -11.47
CA GLY A 157 -9.96 -21.96 -12.21
C GLY A 157 -10.79 -20.70 -11.90
N LEU A 158 -12.12 -20.80 -11.90
CA LEU A 158 -13.00 -19.67 -11.57
C LEU A 158 -12.80 -19.16 -10.14
N LYS A 159 -12.60 -20.06 -9.16
CA LYS A 159 -12.27 -19.67 -7.78
C LYS A 159 -10.95 -18.92 -7.70
N LEU A 160 -9.91 -19.42 -8.38
CA LEU A 160 -8.62 -18.76 -8.42
C LEU A 160 -8.74 -17.37 -9.06
N ILE A 161 -9.44 -17.25 -10.19
CA ILE A 161 -9.69 -15.96 -10.85
C ILE A 161 -10.43 -15.00 -9.91
N ALA A 162 -11.43 -15.46 -9.18
CA ALA A 162 -12.15 -14.64 -8.22
C ALA A 162 -11.23 -14.11 -7.10
N ILE A 163 -10.40 -14.98 -6.51
CA ILE A 163 -9.43 -14.59 -5.47
C ILE A 163 -8.40 -13.60 -6.03
N TRP A 164 -7.83 -13.88 -7.21
CA TRP A 164 -6.88 -12.99 -7.88
C TRP A 164 -7.50 -11.65 -8.23
N SER A 165 -8.78 -11.62 -8.61
CA SER A 165 -9.51 -10.38 -8.88
C SER A 165 -9.68 -9.54 -7.62
N ILE A 166 -9.98 -10.17 -6.49
CA ILE A 166 -10.04 -9.47 -5.18
C ILE A 166 -8.65 -8.94 -4.82
N LEU A 167 -7.59 -9.74 -4.93
CA LEU A 167 -6.22 -9.30 -4.63
C LEU A 167 -5.79 -8.14 -5.53
N ALA A 168 -6.05 -8.25 -6.84
CA ALA A 168 -5.77 -7.20 -7.81
C ALA A 168 -6.49 -5.89 -7.48
N ALA A 169 -7.71 -5.95 -6.94
CA ALA A 169 -8.45 -4.77 -6.52
C ALA A 169 -7.73 -3.96 -5.43
N TYR A 170 -6.92 -4.59 -4.59
CA TYR A 170 -6.13 -3.89 -3.55
C TYR A 170 -4.70 -3.55 -4.00
N ILE A 171 -4.13 -4.31 -4.94
CA ILE A 171 -2.76 -4.12 -5.42
C ILE A 171 -2.70 -3.01 -6.50
N ILE A 172 -3.61 -3.03 -7.47
CA ILE A 172 -3.57 -2.12 -8.62
C ILE A 172 -3.64 -0.64 -8.20
N PRO A 173 -4.58 -0.21 -7.34
CA PRO A 173 -4.67 1.20 -6.95
C PRO A 173 -3.39 1.72 -6.30
N PHE A 174 -2.67 0.87 -5.56
CA PHE A 174 -1.42 1.26 -4.90
C PHE A 174 -0.36 1.77 -5.89
N PHE A 175 -0.24 1.10 -7.04
CA PHE A 175 0.74 1.43 -8.07
C PHE A 175 0.27 2.50 -9.06
N LEU A 176 -1.04 2.72 -9.17
CA LEU A 176 -1.60 3.74 -10.06
C LEU A 176 -1.49 5.15 -9.46
N ILE A 177 -1.52 5.28 -8.13
CA ILE A 177 -1.47 6.60 -7.48
C ILE A 177 -0.06 7.19 -7.64
N PRO A 178 0.05 8.44 -8.15
CA PRO A 178 1.34 9.09 -8.30
C PRO A 178 2.07 9.17 -6.96
N HIS A 179 3.35 8.83 -6.98
CA HIS A 179 4.16 8.74 -5.76
C HIS A 179 4.10 10.00 -4.91
N THR A 180 4.04 11.17 -5.53
CA THR A 180 4.22 12.46 -4.90
C THR A 180 2.95 13.11 -4.36
N VAL A 181 1.79 12.47 -4.50
CA VAL A 181 0.50 13.02 -4.05
C VAL A 181 0.48 13.20 -2.53
N HIS A 182 -0.20 14.24 -2.05
CA HIS A 182 -0.38 14.48 -0.62
C HIS A 182 -1.00 13.27 0.09
N PRO A 183 -0.51 12.80 1.25
CA PRO A 183 -0.89 11.51 1.80
C PRO A 183 -2.37 11.33 2.10
N LEU A 184 -3.04 12.38 2.59
CA LEU A 184 -4.50 12.36 2.80
C LEU A 184 -5.28 12.09 1.51
N ILE A 185 -4.84 12.68 0.39
CA ILE A 185 -5.45 12.46 -0.93
C ILE A 185 -5.05 11.09 -1.45
N GLY A 186 -3.80 10.67 -1.25
CA GLY A 186 -3.30 9.34 -1.61
C GLY A 186 -4.11 8.22 -0.99
N TRP A 187 -4.28 8.22 0.33
CA TRP A 187 -5.11 7.24 1.02
C TRP A 187 -6.59 7.31 0.60
N GLY A 188 -7.13 8.52 0.40
CA GLY A 188 -8.48 8.69 -0.13
C GLY A 188 -8.66 8.03 -1.50
N LEU A 189 -7.73 8.27 -2.44
CA LEU A 189 -7.71 7.64 -3.76
C LEU A 189 -7.52 6.13 -3.68
N TYR A 190 -6.64 5.65 -2.80
CA TYR A 190 -6.40 4.23 -2.61
C TYR A 190 -7.65 3.50 -2.12
N LEU A 191 -8.31 4.05 -1.10
CA LEU A 191 -9.54 3.50 -0.55
C LEU A 191 -10.68 3.57 -1.57
N LEU A 192 -10.79 4.67 -2.33
CA LEU A 192 -11.79 4.81 -3.40
C LEU A 192 -11.54 3.81 -4.54
N GLY A 193 -10.31 3.70 -5.01
CA GLY A 193 -9.92 2.80 -6.10
C GLY A 193 -10.06 1.32 -5.73
N SER A 194 -9.63 0.95 -4.51
CA SER A 194 -9.78 -0.43 -4.02
C SER A 194 -11.25 -0.81 -3.83
N PHE A 195 -12.09 0.12 -3.35
CA PHE A 195 -13.53 -0.07 -3.28
C PHE A 195 -14.15 -0.21 -4.68
N ALA A 196 -13.81 0.66 -5.63
CA ALA A 196 -14.33 0.62 -7.00
C ALA A 196 -14.00 -0.69 -7.72
N LEU A 197 -12.74 -1.15 -7.64
CA LEU A 197 -12.32 -2.42 -8.23
C LEU A 197 -12.94 -3.63 -7.48
N SER A 198 -13.09 -3.53 -6.16
CA SER A 198 -13.82 -4.54 -5.39
C SER A 198 -15.28 -4.62 -5.84
N CYS A 199 -15.93 -3.51 -6.21
CA CYS A 199 -17.29 -3.55 -6.79
C CYS A 199 -17.36 -4.35 -8.09
N ILE A 200 -16.31 -4.34 -8.92
CA ILE A 200 -16.25 -5.18 -10.12
C ILE A 200 -16.21 -6.66 -9.73
N ALA A 201 -15.33 -7.04 -8.79
CA ALA A 201 -15.24 -8.43 -8.32
C ALA A 201 -16.54 -8.90 -7.65
N MET A 202 -17.15 -8.05 -6.82
CA MET A 202 -18.41 -8.35 -6.14
C MET A 202 -19.55 -8.61 -7.13
N ASN A 203 -19.70 -7.75 -8.15
CA ASN A 203 -20.78 -7.91 -9.14
C ASN A 203 -20.50 -9.06 -10.11
N THR A 204 -19.25 -9.23 -10.56
CA THR A 204 -18.88 -10.30 -11.50
C THR A 204 -19.08 -11.69 -10.90
N PHE A 205 -18.70 -11.88 -9.63
CA PHE A 205 -18.76 -13.20 -8.97
C PHE A 205 -19.94 -13.35 -8.00
N LEU A 206 -20.88 -12.39 -7.98
CA LEU A 206 -22.03 -12.36 -7.07
C LEU A 206 -21.64 -12.55 -5.59
N LEU A 207 -20.52 -11.96 -5.18
CA LEU A 207 -19.97 -12.12 -3.85
C LEU A 207 -20.68 -11.23 -2.83
N PRO A 208 -20.80 -11.67 -1.56
CA PRO A 208 -21.32 -10.84 -0.49
C PRO A 208 -20.40 -9.64 -0.26
N MET A 209 -20.99 -8.44 -0.14
CA MET A 209 -20.24 -7.20 -0.06
C MET A 209 -19.35 -7.11 1.19
N LEU A 210 -19.93 -7.43 2.36
CA LEU A 210 -19.25 -7.26 3.64
C LEU A 210 -17.95 -8.09 3.73
N PRO A 211 -17.93 -9.41 3.41
CA PRO A 211 -16.69 -10.19 3.41
C PRO A 211 -15.60 -9.66 2.48
N VAL A 212 -15.95 -9.18 1.28
CA VAL A 212 -14.97 -8.64 0.31
C VAL A 212 -14.36 -7.32 0.80
N LEU A 213 -15.11 -6.54 1.57
CA LEU A 213 -14.67 -5.25 2.13
C LEU A 213 -14.01 -5.34 3.51
N VAL A 214 -13.90 -6.54 4.11
CA VAL A 214 -13.18 -6.69 5.39
C VAL A 214 -11.72 -6.21 5.30
N PRO A 215 -10.93 -6.56 4.26
CA PRO A 215 -9.58 -6.01 4.10
C PRO A 215 -9.56 -4.49 3.97
N TRP A 216 -10.54 -3.90 3.26
CA TRP A 216 -10.68 -2.45 3.13
C TRP A 216 -10.88 -1.78 4.51
N LEU A 217 -11.79 -2.32 5.33
CA LEU A 217 -12.02 -1.84 6.70
C LEU A 217 -10.80 -2.05 7.59
N GLY A 218 -10.09 -3.18 7.41
CA GLY A 218 -8.86 -3.49 8.12
C GLY A 218 -7.75 -2.49 7.83
N ILE A 219 -7.54 -2.16 6.55
CA ILE A 219 -6.56 -1.15 6.13
C ILE A 219 -6.93 0.21 6.73
N PHE A 220 -8.19 0.63 6.61
CA PHE A 220 -8.64 1.89 7.20
C PHE A 220 -8.41 1.93 8.72
N GLY A 221 -8.71 0.84 9.43
CA GLY A 221 -8.45 0.74 10.88
C GLY A 221 -6.96 0.79 11.23
N VAL A 222 -6.08 0.13 10.48
CA VAL A 222 -4.62 0.25 10.67
C VAL A 222 -4.16 1.70 10.51
N LEU A 223 -4.70 2.42 9.52
CA LEU A 223 -4.36 3.84 9.33
C LEU A 223 -4.79 4.69 10.52
N LEU A 224 -5.97 4.45 11.08
CA LEU A 224 -6.44 5.14 12.29
C LEU A 224 -5.53 4.85 13.49
N VAL A 225 -5.17 3.57 13.68
CA VAL A 225 -4.21 3.16 14.73
C VAL A 225 -2.89 3.90 14.52
N MET A 226 -2.30 3.87 13.33
CA MET A 226 -1.02 4.54 13.06
C MET A 226 -1.06 6.07 13.18
N ALA A 227 -2.20 6.70 12.86
CA ALA A 227 -2.39 8.15 12.92
C ALA A 227 -2.62 8.66 14.34
N TYR A 228 -2.88 7.76 15.30
CA TYR A 228 -3.21 8.15 16.65
C TYR A 228 -2.02 8.82 17.36
N PRO A 229 -2.19 10.01 17.97
CA PRO A 229 -1.06 10.80 18.46
C PRO A 229 -0.56 10.40 19.86
N TRP A 230 -1.24 9.50 20.58
CA TRP A 230 -0.95 9.23 22.00
C TRP A 230 0.18 8.23 22.26
N TYR A 231 0.88 7.76 21.22
CA TYR A 231 2.01 6.87 21.42
C TYR A 231 3.18 7.62 22.02
N SER A 232 3.77 7.05 23.09
CA SER A 232 4.99 7.56 23.71
C SER A 232 6.18 7.51 22.76
N ASP A 233 6.24 6.48 21.93
CA ASP A 233 7.35 6.16 21.05
C ASP A 233 6.89 5.23 19.91
N GLY A 234 7.77 5.04 18.94
CA GLY A 234 7.49 4.26 17.74
C GLY A 234 7.34 2.77 18.01
N ILE A 235 7.92 2.25 19.10
CA ILE A 235 7.83 0.84 19.48
C ILE A 235 6.42 0.54 19.99
N VAL A 236 5.89 1.36 20.90
CA VAL A 236 4.52 1.22 21.39
C VAL A 236 3.52 1.33 20.24
N ARG A 237 3.76 2.26 19.30
CA ARG A 237 2.94 2.37 18.09
C ARG A 237 2.97 1.10 17.24
N ALA A 238 4.15 0.52 17.02
CA ALA A 238 4.27 -0.73 16.28
C ALA A 238 3.54 -1.89 16.98
N LEU A 239 3.70 -2.01 18.30
CA LEU A 239 2.98 -3.01 19.11
C LEU A 239 1.46 -2.84 19.02
N ALA A 240 0.95 -1.61 19.01
CA ALA A 240 -0.48 -1.36 18.83
C ALA A 240 -0.99 -1.80 17.45
N VAL A 241 -0.20 -1.58 16.39
CA VAL A 241 -0.53 -2.09 15.04
C VAL A 241 -0.52 -3.62 15.02
N PHE A 242 0.45 -4.27 15.67
CA PHE A 242 0.47 -5.73 15.81
C PHE A 242 -0.74 -6.25 16.58
N ALA A 243 -1.11 -5.62 17.69
CA ALA A 243 -2.28 -5.98 18.46
C ALA A 243 -3.56 -5.82 17.63
N TYR A 244 -3.70 -4.72 16.88
CA TYR A 244 -4.81 -4.53 15.96
C TYR A 244 -4.88 -5.64 14.91
N ALA A 245 -3.76 -5.95 14.25
CA ALA A 245 -3.68 -6.99 13.23
C ALA A 245 -4.05 -8.38 13.81
N PHE A 246 -3.55 -8.69 15.02
CA PHE A 246 -3.90 -9.91 15.74
C PHE A 246 -5.40 -9.98 15.99
N CYS A 247 -6.03 -8.92 16.51
CA CYS A 247 -7.46 -8.86 16.76
C CYS A 247 -8.31 -8.88 15.48
N ALA A 248 -7.83 -8.31 14.39
CA ALA A 248 -8.52 -8.30 13.10
C ALA A 248 -8.39 -9.64 12.34
N SER A 249 -7.37 -10.45 12.64
CA SER A 249 -7.08 -11.69 11.92
C SER A 249 -8.23 -12.72 11.91
N PRO A 250 -8.99 -12.97 13.00
CA PRO A 250 -10.10 -13.91 12.97
C PRO A 250 -11.25 -13.39 12.09
N VAL A 251 -11.46 -12.08 12.08
CA VAL A 251 -12.49 -11.44 11.23
C VAL A 251 -12.11 -11.61 9.77
N ALA A 252 -10.86 -11.33 9.40
CA ALA A 252 -10.35 -11.55 8.04
C ALA A 252 -10.47 -13.02 7.62
N TRP A 253 -10.15 -13.97 8.51
CA TRP A 253 -10.31 -15.39 8.26
C TRP A 253 -11.77 -15.78 8.01
N THR A 254 -12.69 -15.33 8.86
CA THR A 254 -14.12 -15.61 8.67
C THR A 254 -14.67 -15.03 7.37
N ALA A 255 -14.17 -13.85 6.95
CA ALA A 255 -14.50 -13.24 5.68
C ALA A 255 -14.02 -14.09 4.50
N LEU A 256 -12.78 -14.58 4.55
CA LEU A 256 -12.21 -15.47 3.54
C LEU A 256 -13.03 -16.77 3.41
N VAL A 257 -13.37 -17.40 4.55
CA VAL A 257 -14.22 -18.61 4.56
C VAL A 257 -15.59 -18.34 3.94
N LYS A 258 -16.21 -17.19 4.23
CA LYS A 258 -17.50 -16.78 3.63
C LYS A 258 -17.39 -16.58 2.12
N ILE A 259 -16.31 -15.96 1.63
CA ILE A 259 -16.06 -15.80 0.19
C ILE A 259 -15.93 -17.17 -0.47
N MET A 260 -15.11 -18.06 0.10
CA MET A 260 -14.89 -19.41 -0.43
C MET A 260 -16.17 -20.24 -0.44
N SER A 261 -16.97 -20.16 0.63
CA SER A 261 -18.26 -20.83 0.73
C SER A 261 -19.26 -20.30 -0.30
N CYS A 262 -19.34 -18.97 -0.49
CA CYS A 262 -20.19 -18.37 -1.51
C CYS A 262 -19.80 -18.81 -2.92
N LEU A 263 -18.50 -18.81 -3.24
CA LEU A 263 -18.01 -19.32 -4.52
C LEU A 263 -18.34 -20.81 -4.72
N ASN A 264 -18.23 -21.63 -3.67
CA ASN A 264 -18.63 -23.04 -3.73
C ASN A 264 -20.12 -23.19 -4.07
N VAL A 265 -21.00 -22.50 -3.34
CA VAL A 265 -22.45 -22.60 -3.50
C VAL A 265 -22.91 -22.05 -4.85
N SER A 266 -22.37 -20.91 -5.29
CA SER A 266 -22.71 -20.33 -6.60
C SER A 266 -22.34 -21.28 -7.76
N LEU A 267 -21.17 -21.92 -7.67
CA LEU A 267 -20.71 -22.89 -8.68
C LEU A 267 -21.45 -24.24 -8.62
N GLU A 268 -22.04 -24.59 -7.47
CA GLU A 268 -22.91 -25.77 -7.34
C GLU A 268 -24.32 -25.50 -7.86
N ARG A 269 -24.91 -24.34 -7.54
CA ARG A 269 -26.26 -23.94 -7.98
C ARG A 269 -26.36 -23.86 -9.50
N GLU A 270 -25.33 -23.35 -10.19
CA GLU A 270 -25.26 -23.36 -11.66
C GLU A 270 -25.14 -24.78 -12.24
N GLY A 271 -24.54 -25.72 -11.51
CA GLY A 271 -24.51 -27.14 -11.89
C GLY A 271 -25.83 -27.90 -11.71
N PHE A 272 -26.73 -27.41 -10.85
CA PHE A 272 -28.05 -28.03 -10.58
C PHE A 272 -29.19 -27.48 -11.45
N LEU A 273 -29.06 -26.25 -11.96
CA LEU A 273 -30.04 -25.63 -12.86
C LEU A 273 -30.34 -26.35 -14.20
N PRO A 274 -29.54 -27.31 -14.73
CA PRO A 274 -29.95 -28.12 -15.87
C PRO A 274 -31.05 -29.14 -15.54
N ARG A 275 -31.11 -29.66 -14.30
CA ARG A 275 -31.98 -30.80 -13.95
C ARG A 275 -33.47 -30.45 -13.93
N LEU A 276 -33.82 -29.19 -13.70
CA LEU A 276 -35.21 -28.74 -13.65
C LEU A 276 -35.79 -28.39 -15.03
N SER A 277 -34.95 -28.09 -16.02
CA SER A 277 -35.41 -27.83 -17.39
C SER A 277 -35.62 -29.11 -18.21
N GLU A 278 -34.97 -30.22 -17.86
CA GLU A 278 -35.14 -31.52 -18.54
C GLU A 278 -36.28 -32.37 -17.95
N SER A 279 -36.89 -31.96 -16.83
CA SER A 279 -37.98 -32.71 -16.17
C SER A 279 -39.40 -32.28 -16.60
N ALA A 280 -39.54 -31.39 -17.58
CA ALA A 280 -40.83 -31.15 -18.22
C ALA A 280 -41.15 -32.32 -19.15
N ALA A 281 -41.85 -33.33 -18.62
CA ALA A 281 -42.35 -34.47 -19.38
C ALA A 281 -43.18 -34.00 -20.61
N PRO A 282 -43.09 -34.67 -21.77
CA PRO A 282 -43.89 -34.29 -22.92
C PRO A 282 -45.38 -34.53 -22.62
N ALA A 283 -46.19 -33.50 -22.83
CA ALA A 283 -47.64 -33.57 -22.76
C ALA A 283 -48.15 -34.71 -23.65
N GLY A 284 -49.00 -35.57 -23.09
CA GLY A 284 -49.54 -36.75 -23.74
C GLY A 284 -50.26 -36.41 -25.05
N PHE A 285 -49.76 -36.99 -26.14
CA PHE A 285 -50.46 -37.08 -27.41
C PHE A 285 -51.38 -38.32 -27.35
N ASN A 286 -52.60 -38.16 -26.85
CA ASN A 286 -53.67 -39.14 -27.07
C ASN A 286 -54.40 -38.79 -28.37
N LYS A 287 -54.05 -39.46 -29.46
CA LYS A 287 -54.92 -39.67 -30.63
C LYS A 287 -55.16 -41.18 -30.74
N LEU A 288 -56.40 -41.61 -30.52
CA LEU A 288 -56.91 -42.90 -30.98
C LEU A 288 -58.26 -42.63 -31.65
N TYR A 289 -58.28 -42.91 -32.96
CA TYR A 289 -59.41 -43.46 -33.70
C TYR A 289 -59.20 -44.97 -33.72
#